data_AF-A0A959ND94-F1
#
_entry.id   AF-A0A959ND94-F1
#
_cell.length_a   1.000
_cell.length_b   1.000
_cell.length_c   1.000
_cell.angle_alpha   90.00
_cell.angle_beta   90.00
_cell.angle_gamma   90.00
#
_symmetry.space_group_name_H-M   'P 1'
#
loop_
_entity.id
_entity.type
_entity.pdbx_description
1 polymer ?
#
loop_
_entity_poly.entity_id
_entity_poly.type
_entity_poly.pdbx_seq_one_letter_code
_entity_poly.pdbx_strand_id
1 'polypeptide(L)'
;EVNNIPEAIKYNLKSMDIAKASSDLNGMEANAKELKELYQQKANYKLALEYGNLYDSYKDSVNQLGKERDLAVLEIENEAAAQERQEQLQAAALRRKYNLQYMFITIVVVTVFILLIMVGMFKVSTLAIRVMGFLSLIFLFEFIILVLDQKIHHLTHGEPWKIWLIKIGIISFLLPLHHYLEHKLIRYLLSRHLITVRSRISFSNLLKKKKRILSSEKKEES
;
A
#
# COMPACT_ATOMS: atom_id res chain seq x y z
N GLU A 1 -20.28 13.52 -67.34
CA GLU A 1 -18.83 13.58 -67.62
C GLU A 1 -18.14 14.26 -66.44
N VAL A 2 -17.45 13.52 -65.57
CA VAL A 2 -16.79 14.08 -64.37
C VAL A 2 -15.27 13.98 -64.53
N ASN A 3 -14.75 14.46 -65.66
CA ASN A 3 -13.31 14.38 -65.95
C ASN A 3 -12.73 15.73 -66.39
N ASN A 4 -13.07 16.79 -65.64
CA ASN A 4 -12.47 18.10 -65.83
C ASN A 4 -11.12 18.16 -65.09
N ILE A 5 -10.13 17.43 -65.63
CA ILE A 5 -8.73 17.41 -65.15
C ILE A 5 -8.16 18.84 -64.92
N PRO A 6 -8.41 19.84 -65.80
CA PRO A 6 -7.99 21.22 -65.55
C PRO A 6 -8.50 21.83 -64.25
N GLU A 7 -9.78 21.63 -63.92
CA GLU A 7 -10.36 22.20 -62.70
C GLU A 7 -9.85 21.46 -61.45
N ALA A 8 -9.64 20.14 -61.54
CA ALA A 8 -9.05 19.33 -60.48
C ALA A 8 -7.62 19.79 -60.13
N ILE A 9 -6.79 20.09 -61.14
CA ILE A 9 -5.44 20.64 -60.94
C ILE A 9 -5.51 21.99 -60.21
N LYS A 10 -6.42 22.88 -60.63
CA LYS A 10 -6.57 24.20 -60.03
C LYS A 10 -6.97 24.12 -58.55
N TYR A 11 -7.91 23.24 -58.19
CA TYR A 11 -8.29 23.04 -56.80
C TYR A 11 -7.15 22.43 -55.97
N ASN A 12 -6.43 21.45 -56.51
CA ASN A 12 -5.27 20.84 -55.85
C ASN A 12 -4.12 21.83 -55.62
N LEU A 13 -3.85 22.72 -56.57
CA LEU A 13 -2.85 23.78 -56.39
C LEU A 13 -3.25 24.73 -55.26
N LYS A 14 -4.52 25.12 -55.18
CA LYS A 14 -5.03 25.97 -54.09
C LYS A 14 -4.96 25.25 -52.74
N SER A 15 -5.29 23.96 -52.71
CA SER A 15 -5.19 23.12 -51.52
C SER A 15 -3.73 22.96 -51.06
N MET A 16 -2.80 22.77 -51.99
CA MET A 16 -1.36 22.73 -51.74
C MET A 16 -0.86 24.05 -51.12
N ASP A 17 -1.31 25.20 -51.62
CA ASP A 17 -0.93 26.51 -51.05
C ASP A 17 -1.45 26.68 -49.62
N ILE A 18 -2.67 26.21 -49.33
CA ILE A 18 -3.24 26.22 -47.97
C ILE A 18 -2.45 25.28 -47.05
N ALA A 19 -2.12 24.07 -47.52
CA ALA A 19 -1.32 23.11 -46.76
C ALA A 19 0.06 23.69 -46.44
N LYS A 20 0.73 24.32 -47.41
CA LYS A 20 2.00 25.04 -47.22
C LYS A 20 1.87 26.19 -46.22
N ALA A 21 0.82 27.00 -46.31
CA ALA A 21 0.60 28.11 -45.38
C ALA A 21 0.32 27.65 -43.94
N SER A 22 -0.24 26.45 -43.77
CA SER A 22 -0.53 25.84 -42.47
C SER A 22 0.57 24.88 -41.98
N SER A 23 1.65 24.70 -42.75
CA SER A 23 2.70 23.71 -42.48
C SER A 23 2.17 22.28 -42.31
N ASP A 24 1.05 21.94 -42.95
CA ASP A 24 0.46 20.62 -42.90
C ASP A 24 1.17 19.66 -43.87
N LEU A 25 2.13 18.89 -43.34
CA LEU A 25 2.90 17.91 -44.10
C LEU A 25 2.04 16.80 -44.71
N ASN A 26 0.94 16.40 -44.05
CA ASN A 26 0.03 15.37 -44.59
C ASN A 26 -0.76 15.92 -45.77
N GLY A 27 -1.26 17.16 -45.65
CA GLY A 27 -1.88 17.87 -46.75
C GLY A 27 -0.90 18.08 -47.92
N MET A 28 0.36 18.43 -47.65
CA MET A 28 1.37 18.58 -48.70
C MET A 28 1.69 17.25 -49.41
N GLU A 29 1.81 16.13 -48.68
CA GLU A 29 2.00 14.79 -49.24
C GLU A 29 0.82 14.38 -50.14
N ALA A 30 -0.41 14.51 -49.64
CA ALA A 30 -1.62 14.14 -50.36
C ALA A 30 -1.82 14.97 -51.65
N ASN A 31 -1.67 16.29 -51.57
CA ASN A 31 -1.79 17.17 -52.74
C ASN A 31 -0.68 16.94 -53.76
N ALA A 32 0.57 16.64 -53.33
CA ALA A 32 1.67 16.34 -54.25
C ALA A 32 1.42 15.03 -55.01
N LYS A 33 0.85 14.02 -54.33
CA LYS A 33 0.43 12.75 -54.93
C LYS A 33 -0.64 12.96 -56.00
N GLU A 34 -1.72 13.70 -55.67
CA GLU A 34 -2.79 13.96 -56.62
C GLU A 34 -2.30 14.77 -57.83
N LEU A 35 -1.47 15.81 -57.62
CA LEU A 35 -0.90 16.59 -58.71
C LEU A 35 -0.02 15.73 -59.63
N LYS A 36 0.81 14.83 -59.07
CA LYS A 36 1.59 13.86 -59.85
C LYS A 36 0.69 13.04 -60.77
N GLU A 37 -0.37 12.45 -60.24
CA GLU A 37 -1.31 11.58 -60.97
C GLU A 37 -2.08 12.36 -62.06
N LEU A 38 -2.54 13.58 -61.76
CA LEU A 38 -3.25 14.44 -62.72
C LEU A 38 -2.34 14.89 -63.88
N TYR A 39 -1.08 15.23 -63.61
CA TYR A 39 -0.13 15.59 -64.67
C TYR A 39 0.33 14.40 -65.51
N GLN A 40 0.38 13.19 -64.94
CA GLN A 40 0.57 11.95 -65.69
C GLN A 40 -0.58 11.69 -66.68
N GLN A 41 -1.83 11.86 -66.23
CA GLN A 41 -3.01 11.70 -67.09
C GLN A 41 -3.05 12.73 -68.23
N LYS A 42 -2.48 13.92 -68.02
CA LYS A 42 -2.33 14.97 -69.03
C LYS A 42 -1.10 14.78 -69.95
N ALA A 43 -0.38 13.66 -69.82
CA ALA A 43 0.88 13.36 -70.51
C ALA A 43 1.99 14.42 -70.31
N ASN A 44 1.92 15.21 -69.22
CA ASN A 44 2.94 16.19 -68.87
C ASN A 44 3.94 15.58 -67.89
N TYR A 45 4.85 14.77 -68.43
CA TYR A 45 5.81 14.00 -67.63
C TYR A 45 6.79 14.86 -66.85
N LYS A 46 7.09 16.09 -67.31
CA LYS A 46 8.02 16.99 -66.62
C LYS A 46 7.45 17.46 -65.28
N LEU A 47 6.22 17.99 -65.29
CA LEU A 47 5.53 18.41 -64.07
C LEU A 47 5.17 17.21 -63.18
N ALA A 48 4.79 16.08 -63.78
CA ALA A 48 4.58 14.84 -63.03
C ALA A 48 5.82 14.40 -62.25
N LEU A 49 7.02 14.45 -62.86
CA LEU A 49 8.27 14.12 -62.17
C LEU A 49 8.57 15.11 -61.03
N GLU A 50 8.33 16.40 -61.23
CA GLU A 50 8.52 17.42 -60.21
C GLU A 50 7.64 17.19 -58.98
N TYR A 51 6.33 16.99 -59.18
CA TYR A 51 5.41 16.66 -58.09
C TYR A 51 5.67 15.27 -57.50
N GLY A 52 6.25 14.33 -58.26
CA GLY A 52 6.74 13.05 -57.76
C GLY A 52 7.87 13.21 -56.75
N ASN A 53 8.89 14.02 -57.07
CA ASN A 53 9.98 14.30 -56.14
C ASN A 53 9.49 15.03 -54.88
N LEU A 54 8.53 15.95 -55.06
CA LEU A 54 7.89 16.67 -53.96
C LEU A 54 7.13 15.72 -53.03
N TYR A 55 6.38 14.78 -53.62
CA TYR A 55 5.68 13.73 -52.91
C TYR A 55 6.62 12.87 -52.07
N ASP A 56 7.72 12.39 -52.65
CA ASP A 56 8.68 11.55 -51.93
C ASP A 56 9.30 12.29 -50.73
N SER A 57 9.66 13.57 -50.91
CA SER A 57 10.17 14.42 -49.81
C SER A 57 9.15 14.64 -48.69
N TYR A 58 7.89 14.91 -49.02
CA TYR A 58 6.84 15.10 -48.00
C TYR A 58 6.50 13.78 -47.30
N LYS A 59 6.45 12.67 -48.04
CA LYS A 59 6.25 11.33 -47.49
C LYS A 59 7.33 10.97 -46.48
N ASP A 60 8.60 11.22 -46.80
CA ASP A 60 9.70 10.97 -45.87
C ASP A 60 9.58 11.82 -44.61
N SER A 61 9.19 13.09 -44.77
CA SER A 61 8.96 14.01 -43.64
C SER A 61 7.80 13.57 -42.74
N VAL A 62 6.67 13.15 -43.33
CA VAL A 62 5.50 12.62 -42.60
C VAL A 62 5.88 11.35 -41.84
N ASN A 63 6.62 10.43 -42.46
CA ASN A 63 7.06 9.19 -41.83
C ASN A 63 8.02 9.46 -40.67
N GLN A 64 8.96 10.40 -40.83
CA GLN A 64 9.88 10.79 -39.77
C GLN A 64 9.12 11.39 -38.59
N LEU A 65 8.20 12.34 -38.84
CA LEU A 65 7.39 12.95 -37.80
C LEU A 65 6.50 11.92 -37.07
N GLY A 66 5.96 10.95 -37.80
CA GLY A 66 5.23 9.82 -37.21
C GLY A 66 6.09 9.01 -36.25
N LYS A 67 7.30 8.63 -36.67
CA LYS A 67 8.25 7.89 -35.81
C LYS A 67 8.67 8.69 -34.57
N GLU A 68 8.93 9.99 -34.72
CA GLU A 68 9.28 10.87 -33.60
C GLU A 68 8.12 10.98 -32.58
N ARG A 69 6.88 11.06 -33.06
CA ARG A 69 5.70 11.03 -32.19
C ARG A 69 5.53 9.70 -31.48
N ASP A 70 5.66 8.59 -32.20
CA ASP A 70 5.56 7.25 -31.62
C ASP A 70 6.64 7.02 -30.54
N LEU A 71 7.88 7.49 -30.80
CA LEU A 71 8.95 7.48 -29.81
C LEU A 71 8.62 8.34 -28.58
N ALA A 72 8.10 9.56 -28.78
CA ALA A 72 7.72 10.43 -27.67
C ALA A 72 6.60 9.82 -26.81
N VAL A 73 5.61 9.16 -27.43
CA VAL A 73 4.56 8.43 -26.70
C VAL A 73 5.16 7.27 -25.91
N LEU A 74 6.07 6.50 -26.51
CA LEU A 74 6.78 5.41 -25.86
C LEU A 74 7.62 5.88 -24.66
N GLU A 75 8.26 7.05 -24.76
CA GLU A 75 9.01 7.66 -23.66
C GLU A 75 8.08 8.05 -22.51
N ILE A 76 6.97 8.72 -22.80
CA ILE A 76 5.96 9.11 -21.80
C ILE A 76 5.39 7.87 -21.09
N GLU A 77 5.04 6.82 -21.84
CA GLU A 77 4.53 5.57 -21.26
C GLU A 77 5.57 4.88 -20.36
N ASN A 78 6.84 4.85 -20.77
CA ASN A 78 7.91 4.27 -19.97
C ASN A 78 8.18 5.07 -18.70
N GLU A 79 8.18 6.40 -18.78
CA GLU A 79 8.33 7.28 -17.61
C GLU A 79 7.17 7.10 -16.63
N ALA A 80 5.92 7.05 -17.13
CA ALA A 80 4.75 6.79 -16.31
C ALA A 80 4.84 5.41 -15.62
N ALA A 81 5.21 4.36 -16.35
CA ALA A 81 5.38 3.02 -15.80
C ALA A 81 6.56 2.93 -14.80
N ALA A 82 7.62 3.72 -14.99
CA ALA A 82 8.72 3.81 -14.04
C ALA A 82 8.26 4.52 -12.74
N GLN A 83 7.51 5.62 -12.87
CA GLN A 83 6.96 6.35 -11.74
C GLN A 83 5.98 5.49 -10.93
N GLU A 84 5.04 4.80 -11.59
CA GLU A 84 4.10 3.89 -10.91
C GLU A 84 4.83 2.79 -10.13
N ARG A 85 5.86 2.18 -10.72
CA ARG A 85 6.68 1.18 -10.02
C ARG A 85 7.37 1.79 -8.79
N GLN A 86 7.88 3.00 -8.90
CA GLN A 86 8.54 3.67 -7.78
C GLN A 86 7.56 3.99 -6.66
N GLU A 87 6.34 4.45 -6.98
CA GLU A 87 5.27 4.69 -6.01
C GLU A 87 4.85 3.39 -5.32
N GLN A 88 4.68 2.30 -6.07
CA GLN A 88 4.38 0.98 -5.50
C GLN A 88 5.47 0.48 -4.56
N LEU A 89 6.75 0.65 -4.92
CA LEU A 89 7.88 0.28 -4.07
C LEU A 89 7.92 1.12 -2.78
N GLN A 90 7.67 2.42 -2.87
CA GLN A 90 7.59 3.30 -1.69
C GLN A 90 6.42 2.92 -0.78
N ALA A 91 5.23 2.67 -1.35
CA ALA A 91 4.06 2.23 -0.62
C ALA A 91 4.28 0.86 0.05
N ALA A 92 4.91 -0.09 -0.64
CA ALA A 92 5.27 -1.40 -0.09
C ALA A 92 6.29 -1.28 1.05
N ALA A 93 7.31 -0.43 0.90
CA ALA A 93 8.29 -0.17 1.95
C ALA A 93 7.64 0.46 3.19
N LEU A 94 6.73 1.42 2.99
CA LEU A 94 5.98 2.06 4.07
C LEU A 94 5.08 1.05 4.78
N ARG A 95 4.33 0.23 4.03
CA ARG A 95 3.49 -0.84 4.57
C ARG A 95 4.30 -1.85 5.36
N ARG A 96 5.50 -2.22 4.89
CA ARG A 96 6.40 -3.12 5.62
C ARG A 96 6.85 -2.50 6.95
N LYS A 97 7.20 -1.21 6.97
CA LYS A 97 7.56 -0.49 8.21
C LYS A 97 6.40 -0.49 9.20
N TYR A 98 5.20 -0.17 8.75
CA TYR A 98 4.01 -0.19 9.61
C TYR A 98 3.72 -1.59 10.15
N ASN A 99 3.75 -2.63 9.31
CA ASN A 99 3.54 -4.02 9.75
C ASN A 99 4.54 -4.43 10.85
N LEU A 100 5.82 -4.05 10.73
CA LEU A 100 6.83 -4.32 11.75
C LEU A 100 6.55 -3.57 13.06
N GLN A 101 6.12 -2.31 12.99
CA GLN A 101 5.71 -1.54 14.17
C GLN A 101 4.52 -2.18 14.86
N TYR A 102 3.48 -2.57 14.11
CA TYR A 102 2.30 -3.24 14.67
C TYR A 102 2.65 -4.60 15.29
N MET A 103 3.56 -5.36 14.69
CA MET A 103 4.06 -6.62 15.26
C MET A 103 4.77 -6.37 16.59
N PHE A 104 5.63 -5.34 16.67
CA PHE A 104 6.30 -4.97 17.91
C PHE A 104 5.30 -4.55 19.00
N ILE A 105 4.34 -3.69 18.67
CA ILE A 105 3.27 -3.29 19.59
C ILE A 105 2.53 -4.54 20.12
N THR A 106 2.16 -5.47 19.23
CA THR A 106 1.48 -6.71 19.61
C THR A 106 2.32 -7.56 20.57
N ILE A 107 3.61 -7.74 20.29
CA ILE A 107 4.52 -8.50 21.17
C ILE A 107 4.63 -7.85 22.54
N VAL A 108 4.81 -6.53 22.59
CA VAL A 108 4.91 -5.78 23.86
C VAL A 108 3.64 -5.98 24.67
N VAL A 109 2.46 -5.88 24.06
CA VAL A 109 1.19 -6.04 24.79
C VAL A 109 1.00 -7.47 25.30
N VAL A 110 1.26 -8.48 24.47
CA VAL A 110 1.19 -9.88 24.91
C VAL A 110 2.16 -10.12 26.07
N THR A 111 3.36 -9.55 26.01
CA THR A 111 4.37 -9.66 27.08
C THR A 111 3.90 -8.99 28.37
N VAL A 112 3.35 -7.77 28.28
CA VAL A 112 2.76 -7.04 29.42
C VAL A 112 1.63 -7.86 30.05
N PHE A 113 0.74 -8.43 29.24
CA PHE A 113 -0.35 -9.28 29.73
C PHE A 113 0.16 -10.53 30.48
N ILE A 114 1.20 -11.21 29.95
CA ILE A 114 1.83 -12.34 30.63
C ILE A 114 2.47 -11.92 31.96
N LEU A 115 3.18 -10.78 31.97
CA LEU A 115 3.79 -10.24 33.20
C LEU A 115 2.74 -9.92 34.26
N LEU A 116 1.57 -9.42 33.88
CA LEU A 116 0.49 -9.11 34.80
C LEU A 116 -0.10 -10.37 35.45
N ILE A 117 -0.28 -11.43 34.67
CA ILE A 117 -0.65 -12.75 35.21
C ILE A 117 0.43 -13.25 36.18
N MET A 118 1.71 -13.08 35.82
CA MET A 118 2.85 -13.50 36.65
C MET A 118 2.92 -12.72 37.97
N VAL A 119 2.67 -11.41 37.96
CA VAL A 119 2.60 -10.56 39.17
C VAL A 119 1.46 -11.02 40.09
N GLY A 120 0.32 -11.42 39.52
CA GLY A 120 -0.79 -12.02 40.25
C GLY A 120 -0.45 -13.32 40.99
N MET A 121 0.66 -14.00 40.64
CA MET A 121 1.14 -15.19 41.34
C MET A 121 2.01 -14.87 42.58
N PHE A 122 2.50 -13.63 42.72
CA PHE A 122 3.30 -13.21 43.86
C PHE A 122 2.43 -12.69 45.03
N LYS A 123 3.00 -12.70 46.25
CA LYS A 123 2.33 -12.17 47.44
C LYS A 123 2.36 -10.64 47.44
N VAL A 124 1.51 -10.03 46.65
CA VAL A 124 1.37 -8.58 46.60
C VAL A 124 0.23 -8.13 47.53
N SER A 125 0.34 -6.93 48.10
CA SER A 125 -0.72 -6.32 48.91
C SER A 125 -2.04 -6.27 48.13
N THR A 126 -3.18 -6.41 48.81
CA THR A 126 -4.52 -6.32 48.20
C THR A 126 -4.74 -5.02 47.45
N LEU A 127 -4.15 -3.91 47.90
CA LEU A 127 -4.16 -2.62 47.22
C LEU A 127 -3.37 -2.68 45.91
N ALA A 128 -2.17 -3.25 45.94
CA ALA A 128 -1.31 -3.36 44.77
C ALA A 128 -1.93 -4.28 43.71
N ILE A 129 -2.59 -5.37 44.12
CA ILE A 129 -3.34 -6.26 43.21
C ILE A 129 -4.48 -5.49 42.54
N ARG A 130 -5.21 -4.66 43.29
CA ARG A 130 -6.30 -3.82 42.75
C ARG A 130 -5.78 -2.81 41.74
N VAL A 131 -4.72 -2.06 42.08
CA VAL A 131 -4.14 -1.04 41.21
C VAL A 131 -3.49 -1.65 39.96
N MET A 132 -2.71 -2.72 40.12
CA MET A 132 -2.05 -3.41 39.00
C MET A 132 -3.07 -4.10 38.08
N GLY A 133 -4.13 -4.69 38.64
CA GLY A 133 -5.22 -5.29 37.86
C GLY A 133 -6.00 -4.24 37.05
N PHE A 134 -6.27 -3.08 37.64
CA PHE A 134 -6.90 -1.94 36.94
C PHE A 134 -6.00 -1.41 35.82
N LEU A 135 -4.73 -1.11 36.10
CA LEU A 135 -3.75 -0.64 35.10
C LEU A 135 -3.55 -1.65 33.96
N SER A 136 -3.50 -2.94 34.31
CA SER A 136 -3.43 -4.04 33.34
C SER A 136 -4.58 -4.03 32.36
N LEU A 137 -5.80 -3.84 32.86
CA LEU A 137 -6.99 -3.87 32.03
C LEU A 137 -7.06 -2.61 31.16
N ILE A 138 -6.70 -1.43 31.67
CA ILE A 138 -6.57 -0.22 30.85
C ILE A 138 -5.61 -0.46 29.67
N PHE A 139 -4.42 -1.00 29.92
CA PHE A 139 -3.48 -1.31 28.84
C PHE A 139 -4.02 -2.34 27.84
N LEU A 140 -4.72 -3.37 28.33
CA LEU A 140 -5.37 -4.36 27.47
C LEU A 140 -6.44 -3.72 26.56
N PHE A 141 -7.26 -2.82 27.12
CA PHE A 141 -8.30 -2.14 26.35
C PHE A 141 -7.76 -1.09 25.39
N GLU A 142 -6.75 -0.32 25.80
CA GLU A 142 -6.03 0.60 24.91
C GLU A 142 -5.47 -0.16 23.70
N PHE A 143 -4.90 -1.35 23.93
CA PHE A 143 -4.44 -2.20 22.84
C PHE A 143 -5.58 -2.69 21.93
N ILE A 144 -6.69 -3.14 22.50
CA ILE A 144 -7.86 -3.56 21.73
C ILE A 144 -8.32 -2.40 20.84
N ILE A 145 -8.45 -1.19 21.39
CA ILE A 145 -8.82 0.02 20.64
C ILE A 145 -7.81 0.31 19.53
N LEU A 146 -6.51 0.23 19.80
CA LEU A 146 -5.44 0.48 18.82
C LEU A 146 -5.47 -0.53 17.67
N VAL A 147 -5.68 -1.82 17.96
CA VAL A 147 -5.80 -2.88 16.94
C VAL A 147 -7.09 -2.70 16.11
N LEU A 148 -8.19 -2.35 16.76
CA LEU A 148 -9.44 -2.03 16.07
C LEU A 148 -9.30 -0.78 15.20
N ASP A 149 -8.58 0.24 15.64
CA ASP A 149 -8.34 1.48 14.89
C ASP A 149 -7.69 1.22 13.53
N GLN A 150 -6.67 0.36 13.50
CA GLN A 150 -6.01 -0.04 12.25
C GLN A 150 -7.00 -0.68 11.26
N LYS A 151 -7.94 -1.51 11.75
CA LYS A 151 -8.97 -2.13 10.90
C LYS A 151 -10.04 -1.12 10.46
N ILE A 152 -10.39 -0.17 11.33
CA ILE A 152 -11.39 0.86 11.04
C ILE A 152 -10.90 1.78 9.93
N HIS A 153 -9.63 2.19 9.95
CA HIS A 153 -9.05 3.07 8.94
C HIS A 153 -9.10 2.50 7.51
N HIS A 154 -9.03 1.17 7.37
CA HIS A 154 -9.20 0.49 6.08
C HIS A 154 -10.66 0.38 5.65
N LEU A 155 -11.61 0.36 6.61
CA LEU A 155 -13.04 0.22 6.32
C LEU A 155 -13.70 1.58 5.99
N THR A 156 -13.25 2.67 6.60
CA THR A 156 -13.88 3.99 6.49
C THR A 156 -13.32 4.90 5.40
N HIS A 157 -12.41 4.41 4.55
CA HIS A 157 -11.83 5.17 3.44
C HIS A 157 -11.20 6.53 3.84
N GLY A 158 -10.82 6.69 5.11
CA GLY A 158 -10.18 7.90 5.62
C GLY A 158 -11.11 9.04 6.05
N GLU A 159 -12.43 8.87 6.06
CA GLU A 159 -13.34 9.93 6.54
C GLU A 159 -13.25 10.12 8.07
N PRO A 160 -12.80 11.29 8.58
CA PRO A 160 -12.48 11.46 10.00
C PRO A 160 -13.67 11.28 10.94
N TRP A 161 -14.86 11.73 10.53
CA TRP A 161 -16.06 11.69 11.38
C TRP A 161 -16.60 10.27 11.57
N LYS A 162 -16.50 9.39 10.56
CA LYS A 162 -16.91 7.98 10.64
C LYS A 162 -16.01 7.21 11.61
N ILE A 163 -14.70 7.48 11.56
CA ILE A 163 -13.71 6.88 12.46
C ILE A 163 -14.05 7.23 13.92
N TRP A 164 -14.36 8.50 14.19
CA TRP A 164 -14.73 8.98 15.52
C TRP A 164 -16.01 8.32 16.04
N LEU A 165 -17.06 8.24 15.22
CA LEU A 165 -18.34 7.65 15.62
C LEU A 165 -18.18 6.15 15.99
N ILE A 166 -17.42 5.40 15.18
CA ILE A 166 -17.13 3.99 15.45
C ILE A 166 -16.28 3.84 16.71
N LYS A 167 -15.26 4.69 16.91
CA LYS A 167 -14.44 4.70 18.14
C LYS A 167 -15.27 4.95 19.38
N ILE A 168 -16.15 5.95 19.35
CA ILE A 168 -17.06 6.24 20.48
C ILE A 168 -17.96 5.04 20.77
N GLY A 169 -18.51 4.39 19.73
CA GLY A 169 -19.31 3.18 19.89
C GLY A 169 -18.54 2.03 20.54
N ILE A 170 -17.29 1.81 20.11
CA ILE A 170 -16.42 0.79 20.70
C ILE A 170 -16.13 1.13 22.16
N ILE A 171 -15.71 2.35 22.48
CA ILE A 171 -15.40 2.77 23.85
C ILE A 171 -16.63 2.63 24.75
N SER A 172 -17.81 3.02 24.27
CA SER A 172 -19.08 2.89 25.00
C SER A 172 -19.40 1.44 25.38
N PHE A 173 -19.06 0.48 24.51
CA PHE A 173 -19.20 -0.95 24.80
C PHE A 173 -18.06 -1.50 25.67
N LEU A 174 -16.84 -1.00 25.47
CA LEU A 174 -15.63 -1.51 26.12
C LEU A 174 -15.53 -1.09 27.60
N LEU A 175 -16.04 0.09 27.95
CA LEU A 175 -16.02 0.64 29.32
C LEU A 175 -16.85 -0.19 30.34
N PRO A 176 -18.11 -0.59 30.06
CA PRO A 176 -18.84 -1.51 30.95
C PRO A 176 -18.18 -2.89 31.01
N LEU A 177 -17.59 -3.35 29.90
CA LEU A 177 -16.82 -4.60 29.85
C LEU A 177 -15.57 -4.52 30.75
N HIS A 178 -14.91 -3.36 30.81
CA HIS A 178 -13.79 -3.09 31.70
C HIS A 178 -14.14 -3.31 33.16
N HIS A 179 -15.21 -2.67 33.65
CA HIS A 179 -15.63 -2.82 35.05
C HIS A 179 -16.03 -4.26 35.39
N TYR A 180 -16.67 -4.97 34.45
CA TYR A 180 -17.02 -6.37 34.65
C TYR A 180 -15.77 -7.27 34.79
N LEU A 181 -14.79 -7.10 33.91
CA LEU A 181 -13.54 -7.86 33.92
C LEU A 181 -12.68 -7.51 35.13
N GLU A 182 -12.63 -6.25 35.55
CA GLU A 182 -11.91 -5.80 36.75
C GLU A 182 -12.42 -6.53 37.99
N HIS A 183 -13.73 -6.51 38.22
CA HIS A 183 -14.33 -7.21 39.36
C HIS A 183 -14.08 -8.72 39.30
N LYS A 184 -14.10 -9.33 38.12
CA LYS A 184 -13.83 -10.76 37.96
C LYS A 184 -12.36 -11.11 38.19
N LEU A 185 -11.44 -10.30 37.66
CA LEU A 185 -9.99 -10.45 37.81
C LEU A 185 -9.58 -10.27 39.27
N ILE A 186 -10.03 -9.21 39.94
CA ILE A 186 -9.77 -8.97 41.35
C ILE A 186 -10.32 -10.12 42.20
N ARG A 187 -11.55 -10.59 41.94
CA ARG A 187 -12.10 -11.76 42.65
C ARG A 187 -11.31 -13.03 42.38
N TYR A 188 -10.81 -13.25 41.17
CA TYR A 188 -9.98 -14.41 40.85
C TYR A 188 -8.61 -14.35 41.56
N LEU A 189 -7.98 -13.16 41.59
CA LEU A 189 -6.69 -12.94 42.26
C LEU A 189 -6.80 -12.99 43.80
N LEU A 190 -7.95 -12.58 44.38
CA LEU A 190 -8.22 -12.72 45.81
C LEU A 190 -8.79 -14.09 46.20
N SER A 191 -9.44 -14.81 45.28
CA SER A 191 -9.97 -16.15 45.54
C SER A 191 -8.82 -17.12 45.80
N ARG A 192 -8.92 -17.84 46.92
CA ARG A 192 -7.88 -18.69 47.54
C ARG A 192 -7.32 -19.84 46.67
N HIS A 193 -7.69 -19.94 45.39
CA HIS A 193 -7.25 -21.03 44.49
C HIS A 193 -5.78 -20.90 44.06
N LEU A 194 -5.23 -19.68 43.94
CA LEU A 194 -3.79 -19.49 43.68
C LEU A 194 -2.91 -19.73 44.92
N ILE A 195 -3.49 -19.66 46.13
CA ILE A 195 -2.79 -19.95 47.39
C ILE A 195 -2.51 -21.45 47.54
N THR A 196 -3.35 -22.31 46.97
CA THR A 196 -3.16 -23.77 46.99
C THR A 196 -2.12 -24.22 45.95
N VAL A 197 -2.06 -23.59 44.76
CA VAL A 197 -0.99 -23.83 43.77
C VAL A 197 0.39 -23.40 44.32
N ARG A 198 0.44 -22.30 45.09
CA ARG A 198 1.63 -21.85 45.85
C ARG A 198 2.22 -22.95 46.76
N SER A 199 1.41 -23.89 47.27
CA SER A 199 1.91 -24.98 48.12
C SER A 199 2.64 -26.06 47.32
N ARG A 200 2.34 -26.23 46.02
CA ARG A 200 3.02 -27.23 45.15
C ARG A 200 4.33 -26.73 44.55
N ILE A 201 4.48 -25.42 44.32
CA ILE A 201 5.68 -24.83 43.67
C ILE A 201 6.63 -24.21 44.71
N SER A 202 6.62 -24.69 45.97
CA SER A 202 7.64 -24.27 46.94
C SER A 202 8.96 -24.99 46.65
N PHE A 203 9.85 -24.32 45.92
CA PHE A 203 11.24 -24.75 45.68
C PHE A 203 12.03 -25.06 46.97
N SER A 204 11.56 -24.62 48.15
CA SER A 204 12.20 -24.91 49.43
C SER A 204 12.11 -26.39 49.84
N ASN A 205 11.09 -27.12 49.39
CA ASN A 205 10.95 -28.56 49.66
C ASN A 205 11.85 -29.42 48.75
N LEU A 206 12.11 -28.97 47.52
CA LEU A 206 13.04 -29.62 46.60
C LEU A 206 14.50 -29.46 47.07
N LEU A 207 14.87 -28.27 47.55
CA LEU A 207 16.19 -28.02 48.15
C LEU A 207 16.40 -28.78 49.47
N LYS A 208 15.37 -28.90 50.31
CA LYS A 208 15.44 -29.74 51.53
C LYS A 208 15.57 -31.23 51.21
N LYS A 209 14.91 -31.73 50.15
CA LYS A 209 15.06 -33.12 49.69
C LYS A 209 16.48 -33.40 49.19
N LYS A 210 17.07 -32.49 48.39
CA LYS A 210 18.45 -32.61 47.92
C LYS A 210 19.47 -32.57 49.08
N LYS A 211 19.27 -31.70 50.07
CA LYS A 211 20.15 -31.61 51.26
C LYS A 211 20.06 -32.84 52.17
N ARG A 212 18.90 -33.51 52.25
CA ARG A 212 18.73 -34.78 52.99
C ARG A 212 19.43 -35.95 52.30
N ILE A 213 19.36 -36.02 50.96
CA ILE A 213 20.01 -37.09 50.17
C ILE A 213 21.54 -36.97 50.27
N LEU A 214 22.11 -35.77 50.14
CA LEU A 214 23.56 -35.56 50.32
C LEU A 214 24.07 -35.82 51.76
N SER A 215 23.18 -35.78 52.75
CA SER A 215 23.51 -36.07 54.15
C SER A 215 23.41 -37.56 54.51
N SER A 216 22.65 -38.36 53.75
CA SER A 216 22.62 -39.82 53.94
C SER A 216 23.79 -40.50 53.24
N GLU A 217 24.16 -40.02 52.05
CA GLU A 217 25.29 -40.55 51.26
C GLU A 217 26.62 -40.37 52.01
N LYS A 218 26.83 -39.22 52.66
CA LYS A 218 28.02 -38.94 53.48
C LYS A 218 28.09 -39.74 54.80
N LYS A 219 27.03 -40.48 55.15
CA LYS A 219 26.95 -41.29 56.38
C LYS A 219 27.14 -42.79 56.10
N GLU A 220 27.10 -43.22 54.84
CA GLU A 220 27.40 -44.58 54.39
C GLU A 220 28.88 -44.74 53.96
N GLU A 221 29.60 -43.65 53.70
CA GLU A 221 31.05 -43.64 53.39
C GLU A 221 31.98 -43.43 54.60
N SER A 222 31.44 -43.35 55.82
CA SER A 222 32.18 -43.21 57.10
C SER A 222 32.03 -44.46 57.95
#